data_AF-A0A963RRB8-F1
#
_entry.id   AF-A0A963RRB8-F1
#
_cell.length_a   1.000
_cell.length_b   1.000
_cell.length_c   1.000
_cell.angle_alpha   90.00
_cell.angle_beta   90.00
_cell.angle_gamma   90.00
#
_symmetry.space_group_name_H-M   'P 1'
#
loop_
_entity.id
_entity.type
_entity.pdbx_description
1 polymer ?
#
loop_
_entity_poly.entity_id
_entity_poly.type
_entity_poly.pdbx_seq_one_letter_code
_entity_poly.pdbx_strand_id
1 'polypeptide(L)' 'MSTSHPLNQAVIAQALYDLRNVQLRRCKAMCFVEAELDKLKHPALISVLANASVSW' A
#
# COMPACT_ATOMS: atom_id res chain seq x y z
N MET A 1 17.95 -3.44 -13.87
CA MET A 1 17.43 -4.50 -12.99
C MET A 1 16.51 -3.84 -11.99
N SER A 2 15.31 -4.38 -11.77
CA SER A 2 14.31 -3.83 -10.87
C SER A 2 14.93 -3.63 -9.49
N THR A 3 15.06 -2.37 -9.07
CA THR A 3 15.41 -2.04 -7.69
C THR A 3 14.30 -2.63 -6.83
N SER A 4 14.64 -3.62 -6.00
CA SER A 4 13.68 -4.15 -5.05
C SER A 4 13.29 -3.02 -4.10
N HIS A 5 12.00 -2.72 -3.98
CA HIS A 5 11.46 -1.72 -3.05
C HIS A 5 10.75 -2.47 -1.89
N PRO A 6 11.51 -3.19 -1.03
CA PRO A 6 10.94 -4.12 -0.05
C PRO A 6 10.03 -3.41 0.95
N LEU A 7 10.31 -2.15 1.30
CA LEU A 7 9.48 -1.39 2.21
C LEU A 7 8.16 -0.95 1.57
N ASN A 8 8.16 -0.51 0.30
CA ASN A 8 6.91 -0.25 -0.44
C ASN A 8 6.04 -1.51 -0.49
N GLN A 9 6.66 -2.65 -0.82
CA GLN A 9 5.98 -3.94 -0.89
C GLN A 9 5.39 -4.35 0.45
N ALA A 10 6.14 -4.22 1.55
CA ALA A 10 5.68 -4.55 2.89
C ALA A 10 4.51 -3.67 3.35
N VAL A 11 4.60 -2.35 3.14
CA VAL A 11 3.54 -1.40 3.51
C VAL A 11 2.25 -1.67 2.73
N ILE A 12 2.36 -1.89 1.42
CA ILE A 12 1.21 -2.22 0.57
C ILE A 12 0.60 -3.56 0.97
N ALA A 13 1.42 -4.58 1.19
CA ALA A 13 0.94 -5.90 1.61
C ALA A 13 0.18 -5.83 2.95
N GLN A 14 0.72 -5.08 3.92
CA GLN A 14 0.08 -4.88 5.21
C GLN A 14 -1.25 -4.12 5.09
N ALA A 15 -1.29 -3.04 4.29
CA ALA A 15 -2.52 -2.27 4.06
C ALA A 15 -3.61 -3.11 3.37
N LEU A 16 -3.24 -3.93 2.38
CA LEU A 16 -4.18 -4.84 1.71
C LEU A 16 -4.71 -5.92 2.65
N TYR A 17 -3.85 -6.48 3.51
CA TYR A 17 -4.25 -7.44 4.53
C TYR A 17 -5.26 -6.82 5.51
N ASP A 18 -4.97 -5.62 6.03
CA ASP A 18 -5.83 -4.93 6.97
C ASP A 18 -7.17 -4.54 6.31
N LEU A 19 -7.17 -4.06 5.06
CA LEU A 19 -8.38 -3.76 4.30
C LEU A 19 -9.27 -4.98 4.10
N ARG A 20 -8.68 -6.12 3.69
CA ARG A 20 -9.40 -7.38 3.49
C ARG A 20 -10.06 -7.88 4.78
N ASN A 21 -9.48 -7.56 5.92
CA ASN A 21 -9.99 -7.92 7.25
C ASN A 21 -10.84 -6.81 7.91
N VAL A 22 -11.25 -5.79 7.15
CA VAL A 22 -12.08 -4.67 7.62
C VAL A 22 -11.43 -3.90 8.79
N GLN A 23 -10.10 -3.88 8.85
CA GLN A 23 -9.31 -3.24 9.91
C GLN A 23 -8.95 -1.78 9.55
N LEU A 24 -9.96 -0.93 9.30
CA LEU A 24 -9.75 0.46 8.90
C LEU A 24 -8.90 1.26 9.91
N ARG A 25 -9.02 0.96 11.21
CA ARG A 25 -8.21 1.60 12.26
C ARG A 25 -6.71 1.32 12.09
N ARG A 26 -6.33 0.11 11.67
CA ARG A 26 -4.94 -0.28 11.43
C ARG A 26 -4.38 0.39 10.18
N CYS A 27 -5.19 0.50 9.13
CA CYS A 27 -4.85 1.27 7.93
C CYS A 27 -4.56 2.74 8.27
N LYS A 28 -5.43 3.38 9.06
CA LYS A 28 -5.25 4.77 9.50
C LYS A 28 -4.02 4.95 10.41
N ALA A 29 -3.66 3.95 11.20
CA ALA A 29 -2.44 3.97 12.03
C ALA A 29 -1.15 3.93 11.19
N MET A 30 -1.20 3.40 9.96
CA MET A 30 -0.13 3.49 8.97
C MET A 30 -0.21 4.76 8.11
N CYS A 31 -0.96 5.77 8.57
CA CYS A 31 -1.17 7.05 7.88
C CYS A 31 -1.94 6.99 6.55
N PHE A 32 -2.61 5.88 6.22
CA PHE A 32 -3.47 5.84 5.04
C PHE A 32 -4.78 6.60 5.28
N VAL A 33 -5.11 7.54 4.38
CA VAL A 33 -6.43 8.17 4.31
C VAL A 33 -7.38 7.41 3.40
N GLU A 34 -8.69 7.64 3.53
CA GLU A 34 -9.72 6.94 2.74
C GLU A 34 -9.49 7.03 1.22
N ALA A 35 -9.08 8.20 0.72
CA ALA A 35 -8.79 8.38 -0.70
C ALA A 35 -7.60 7.54 -1.20
N GLU A 36 -6.65 7.20 -0.32
CA GLU A 36 -5.53 6.32 -0.64
C GLU A 36 -5.93 4.85 -0.56
N LEU A 37 -6.74 4.49 0.45
CA LEU A 37 -7.29 3.15 0.58
C LEU A 37 -8.21 2.77 -0.59
N ASP A 38 -8.94 3.74 -1.13
CA ASP A 38 -9.76 3.53 -2.32
C ASP A 38 -8.89 3.20 -3.55
N LYS A 39 -7.73 3.85 -3.69
CA LYS A 39 -6.77 3.55 -4.77
C LYS A 39 -6.21 2.12 -4.68
N LEU A 40 -6.05 1.59 -3.46
CA LEU A 40 -5.60 0.20 -3.25
C LEU A 40 -6.62 -0.84 -3.70
N LYS A 41 -7.85 -0.46 -4.06
CA LYS A 41 -8.83 -1.37 -4.68
C LYS A 41 -8.53 -1.63 -6.16
N HIS A 42 -7.66 -0.83 -6.79
CA HIS A 42 -7.31 -0.96 -8.21
C HIS A 42 -5.96 -1.70 -8.38
N PRO A 43 -5.96 -2.94 -8.91
CA PRO A 43 -4.72 -3.74 -9.02
C PRO A 43 -3.59 -3.08 -9.82
N ALA A 44 -3.92 -2.28 -10.83
CA ALA A 44 -2.93 -1.54 -11.62
C ALA A 44 -2.18 -0.49 -10.77
N LEU A 45 -2.88 0.19 -9.85
CA LEU A 45 -2.26 1.19 -8.97
C LEU A 45 -1.38 0.54 -7.91
N ILE A 46 -1.74 -0.66 -7.42
CA ILE A 46 -0.90 -1.44 -6.50
C ILE A 46 0.47 -1.71 -7.14
N SER A 47 0.50 -2.14 -8.41
CA SER A 47 1.75 -2.42 -9.13
C SER A 47 2.62 -1.17 -9.28
N VAL A 48 2.02 -0.02 -9.58
CA VAL A 48 2.74 1.26 -9.68
C VAL A 48 3.35 1.64 -8.33
N LEU A 49 2.57 1.60 -7.25
CA LEU A 49 3.04 1.99 -5.91
C LEU A 49 4.14 1.05 -5.39
N ALA A 50 4.00 -0.27 -5.62
CA ALA A 50 4.97 -1.26 -5.17
C ALA A 50 6.35 -1.12 -5.85
N ASN A 51 6.38 -0.53 -7.04
CA ASN A 51 7.59 -0.35 -7.84
C ASN A 51 7.99 1.12 -8.00
N ALA A 52 7.33 2.04 -7.29
CA ALA A 52 7.66 3.45 -7.33
C ALA A 52 9.04 3.68 -6.71
N SER A 53 9.89 4.42 -7.41
CA SER A 53 11.14 4.92 -6.84
C SER A 53 10.81 6.07 -5.90
N VAL A 54 10.89 5.83 -4.60
CA VAL A 54 10.69 6.86 -3.58
C VAL A 54 12.00 7.05 -2.81
N SER A 55 12.29 8.30 -2.45
CA SER A 55 13.58 8.74 -1.91
C SER A 55 13.71 8.60 -0.39
N TRP A 56 12.76 7.91 0.25
CA TRP A 56 12.78 7.61 1.67
C TRP A 56 13.36 6.22 1.93
#